data_AF-F9ZKM4-F1
#
_entry.id   AF-F9ZKM4-F1
#
_cell.length_a   1.000
_cell.length_b   1.000
_cell.length_c   1.000
_cell.angle_alpha   90.00
_cell.angle_beta   90.00
_cell.angle_gamma   90.00
#
_symmetry.space_group_name_H-M   'P 1'
#
loop_
_entity.id
_entity.type
_entity.pdbx_description
1 polymer ?
#
loop_
_entity_poly.entity_id
_entity_poly.type
_entity_poly.pdbx_seq_one_letter_code
_entity_poly.pdbx_strand_id
1 'polypeptide(L)'
;MDRLGLPIVLLAALWGAVNTTLSFFQTINARRDLIFELIDECGYCAGKTLGPIEIYFTNLLPLTIGNIIFLSLISYVILSIPRHMRIENKEEAEHLRIACRIIAILPIFGAISFAVGGLFDMVMLARSLN
;
A
#
# COMPACT_ATOMS: atom_id res chain seq x y z
N MET A 1 32.49 -9.37 12.00
CA MET A 1 31.97 -9.07 10.64
C MET A 1 30.44 -8.94 10.63
N ASP A 2 29.81 -8.86 11.82
CA ASP A 2 28.36 -9.10 11.99
C ASP A 2 27.48 -7.85 12.00
N ARG A 3 28.06 -6.65 11.85
CA ARG A 3 27.32 -5.38 11.89
C ARG A 3 26.90 -4.84 10.50
N LEU A 4 27.44 -5.37 9.40
CA LEU A 4 27.06 -4.93 8.04
C LEU A 4 25.82 -5.62 7.47
N GLY A 5 25.45 -6.80 7.96
CA GLY A 5 24.32 -7.55 7.41
C GLY A 5 22.98 -6.85 7.65
N LEU A 6 22.81 -6.24 8.82
CA LEU A 6 21.58 -5.58 9.22
C LEU A 6 21.19 -4.38 8.32
N PRO A 7 22.06 -3.40 8.03
CA PRO A 7 21.71 -2.29 7.14
C PRO A 7 21.43 -2.75 5.71
N ILE A 8 22.12 -3.79 5.22
CA ILE A 8 21.88 -4.34 3.87
C ILE A 8 20.51 -5.04 3.81
N VAL A 9 20.15 -5.83 4.82
CA VAL A 9 18.83 -6.50 4.90
C VAL A 9 17.71 -5.46 5.00
N LEU A 10 17.90 -4.39 5.79
CA LEU A 10 16.96 -3.27 5.88
C LEU A 10 16.78 -2.56 4.54
N LEU A 11 17.87 -2.26 3.84
CA LEU A 11 17.82 -1.62 2.51
C LEU A 11 17.12 -2.51 1.48
N ALA A 12 17.42 -3.80 1.46
CA ALA A 12 16.78 -4.75 0.55
C ALA A 12 15.28 -4.90 0.84
N ALA A 13 14.89 -4.99 2.12
CA ALA A 13 13.50 -5.05 2.54
C ALA A 13 12.74 -3.78 2.17
N LEU A 14 13.33 -2.60 2.38
CA LEU A 14 12.76 -1.32 1.98
C LEU A 14 12.60 -1.22 0.46
N TRP A 15 13.62 -1.62 -0.30
CA TRP A 15 13.57 -1.62 -1.76
C TRP A 15 12.49 -2.55 -2.31
N GLY A 16 12.37 -3.76 -1.75
CA GLY A 16 11.31 -4.70 -2.10
C GLY A 16 9.92 -4.15 -1.79
N ALA A 17 9.75 -3.53 -0.61
CA ALA A 17 8.49 -2.90 -0.23
C ALA A 17 8.11 -1.74 -1.15
N VAL A 18 9.07 -0.87 -1.51
CA VAL A 18 8.86 0.25 -2.43
C VAL A 18 8.41 -0.24 -3.82
N ASN A 19 9.14 -1.19 -4.42
CA ASN A 19 8.79 -1.70 -5.76
C ASN A 19 7.41 -2.37 -5.78
N THR A 20 7.11 -3.16 -4.75
CA THR A 20 5.82 -3.84 -4.62
C THR A 20 4.69 -2.80 -4.50
N THR A 21 4.88 -1.78 -3.66
CA THR A 21 3.90 -0.69 -3.49
C THR A 21 3.71 0.10 -4.78
N LEU A 22 4.79 0.38 -5.53
CA LEU A 22 4.74 1.10 -6.80
C LEU A 22 3.96 0.30 -7.85
N SER A 23 4.19 -1.02 -7.93
CA SER A 23 3.47 -1.91 -8.82
C SER A 23 1.98 -2.00 -8.47
N PHE A 24 1.65 -2.03 -7.17
CA PHE A 24 0.26 -1.94 -6.72
C PHE A 24 -0.37 -0.61 -7.12
N PHE A 25 0.30 0.52 -6.94
CA PHE A 25 -0.18 1.83 -7.39
C PHE A 25 -0.52 1.86 -8.88
N GLN A 26 0.40 1.40 -9.73
CA GLN A 26 0.20 1.36 -11.18
C GLN A 26 -0.98 0.47 -11.56
N THR A 27 -1.08 -0.71 -10.93
CA THR A 27 -2.15 -1.66 -11.22
C THR A 27 -3.50 -1.14 -10.75
N ILE A 28 -3.59 -0.57 -9.54
CA ILE A 28 -4.82 0.02 -8.99
C ILE A 28 -5.29 1.15 -9.90
N ASN A 29 -4.40 2.07 -10.27
CA ASN A 29 -4.77 3.20 -11.12
C ASN A 29 -5.23 2.72 -12.51
N ALA A 30 -4.51 1.80 -13.14
CA ALA A 30 -4.90 1.25 -14.44
C ALA A 30 -6.28 0.54 -14.40
N ARG A 31 -6.61 -0.14 -13.30
CA ARG A 31 -7.93 -0.77 -13.12
C ARG A 31 -9.02 0.26 -12.86
N ARG A 32 -8.74 1.32 -12.10
CA ARG A 32 -9.65 2.44 -11.85
C ARG A 32 -9.98 3.17 -13.16
N ASP A 33 -8.97 3.48 -13.96
CA ASP A 33 -9.15 4.20 -15.23
C ASP A 33 -10.05 3.40 -16.18
N LEU A 34 -9.85 2.08 -16.25
CA LEU A 34 -10.71 1.19 -17.05
C LEU A 34 -12.17 1.19 -16.54
N ILE A 35 -12.38 1.22 -15.22
CA ILE A 35 -13.74 1.31 -14.65
C ILE A 35 -14.40 2.64 -15.05
N PHE A 36 -13.69 3.76 -14.93
CA PHE A 36 -14.25 5.07 -15.27
C PHE A 36 -14.51 5.23 -16.77
N GLU A 37 -13.63 4.71 -17.62
CA GLU A 37 -13.84 4.69 -19.07
C GLU A 37 -15.13 3.92 -19.43
N LEU A 38 -15.38 2.76 -18.82
CA LEU A 38 -16.63 2.02 -19.04
C LEU A 38 -17.88 2.75 -18.54
N ILE A 39 -17.77 3.48 -17.43
CA ILE A 39 -18.88 4.28 -16.88
C ILE A 39 -19.20 5.43 -17.85
N ASP A 40 -18.18 6.14 -18.33
CA ASP A 40 -18.35 7.25 -19.26
C ASP A 40 -18.88 6.80 -20.64
N GLU A 41 -18.45 5.65 -21.15
CA GLU A 41 -18.88 5.15 -22.47
C GLU A 41 -20.34 4.65 -22.50
N CYS A 42 -20.78 3.87 -21.51
CA CYS A 42 -22.08 3.20 -21.59
C CYS A 42 -23.00 3.43 -20.38
N GLY A 43 -22.50 3.92 -19.25
CA GLY A 43 -23.12 3.74 -17.93
C GLY A 43 -23.20 2.27 -17.51
N TYR A 44 -24.07 1.50 -18.17
CA TYR A 44 -24.25 0.05 -17.98
C TYR A 44 -24.09 -0.69 -19.32
N CYS A 45 -22.88 -1.15 -19.66
CA CYS A 45 -22.65 -1.90 -20.89
C CYS A 45 -23.21 -3.34 -20.77
N ALA A 46 -24.50 -3.55 -21.09
CA ALA A 46 -25.06 -4.90 -21.28
C ALA A 46 -24.43 -5.55 -22.53
N GLY A 47 -23.42 -6.40 -22.33
CA GLY A 47 -22.72 -7.10 -23.42
C GLY A 47 -21.19 -7.15 -23.31
N LYS A 48 -20.57 -6.37 -22.41
CA LYS A 48 -19.17 -6.60 -22.03
C LYS A 48 -19.11 -7.64 -20.90
N THR A 49 -18.05 -8.46 -20.90
CA THR A 49 -17.91 -9.64 -20.02
C THR A 49 -17.87 -9.31 -18.53
N LEU A 50 -17.60 -8.07 -18.14
CA LEU A 50 -17.62 -7.59 -16.76
C LEU A 50 -18.12 -6.14 -16.70
N GLY A 51 -19.09 -5.87 -15.83
CA GLY A 51 -19.58 -4.51 -15.55
C GLY A 51 -18.68 -3.71 -14.58
N PRO A 52 -18.83 -2.37 -14.50
CA PRO A 52 -18.03 -1.52 -13.61
C PRO A 52 -18.01 -1.97 -12.14
N ILE A 53 -19.16 -2.43 -11.64
CA ILE A 53 -19.33 -2.96 -10.27
C ILE A 53 -18.52 -4.24 -10.08
N GLU A 54 -18.60 -5.15 -11.05
CA GLU A 54 -17.93 -6.45 -10.98
C GLU A 54 -16.41 -6.26 -10.98
N ILE A 55 -15.89 -5.41 -11.87
CA ILE A 55 -14.46 -5.07 -11.92
C ILE A 55 -14.00 -4.43 -10.61
N TYR A 56 -14.82 -3.56 -10.01
CA TYR A 56 -14.53 -2.93 -8.74
C TYR A 56 -14.38 -3.97 -7.61
N PHE A 57 -15.36 -4.85 -7.43
CA PHE A 57 -15.37 -5.84 -6.35
C PHE A 57 -14.38 -6.99 -6.55
N THR A 58 -14.12 -7.43 -7.79
CA THR A 58 -13.23 -8.58 -8.04
C THR A 58 -11.77 -8.19 -8.16
N ASN A 59 -11.46 -6.95 -8.56
CA ASN A 59 -10.08 -6.48 -8.72
C ASN A 59 -9.76 -5.32 -7.78
N LEU A 60 -10.39 -4.16 -7.96
CA LEU A 60 -9.90 -2.91 -7.36
C LEU A 60 -9.96 -2.94 -5.83
N LEU A 61 -11.07 -3.42 -5.26
CA LEU A 61 -11.28 -3.49 -3.82
C LEU A 61 -10.33 -4.50 -3.13
N PRO A 62 -10.23 -5.77 -3.57
CA PRO A 62 -9.25 -6.71 -3.03
C PRO A 62 -7.81 -6.21 -3.12
N LEU A 63 -7.44 -5.57 -4.23
CA LEU A 63 -6.09 -5.06 -4.45
C LEU A 63 -5.78 -3.89 -3.50
N THR A 64 -6.75 -2.99 -3.29
CA THR A 64 -6.63 -1.87 -2.35
C THR A 64 -6.52 -2.37 -0.91
N ILE A 65 -7.36 -3.33 -0.50
CA ILE A 65 -7.32 -3.95 0.83
C ILE A 65 -5.98 -4.66 1.05
N GLY A 66 -5.55 -5.47 0.08
CA GLY A 66 -4.28 -6.19 0.14
C GLY A 66 -3.09 -5.25 0.31
N ASN A 67 -3.08 -4.13 -0.41
CA ASN A 67 -2.02 -3.13 -0.30
C ASN A 67 -2.03 -2.38 1.04
N ILE A 68 -3.21 -2.06 1.59
CA ILE A 68 -3.33 -1.46 2.94
C ILE A 68 -2.78 -2.41 4.00
N ILE A 69 -3.14 -3.69 3.93
CA ILE A 69 -2.64 -4.72 4.86
C ILE A 69 -1.12 -4.85 4.73
N PHE A 70 -0.61 -4.92 3.50
CA PHE A 70 0.83 -5.02 3.23
C PHE A 70 1.61 -3.83 3.81
N LEU A 71 1.18 -2.61 3.52
CA LEU A 71 1.82 -1.38 4.04
C LEU A 71 1.76 -1.30 5.56
N SER A 72 0.66 -1.75 6.16
CA SER A 72 0.49 -1.82 7.62
C SER A 72 1.44 -2.84 8.25
N LEU A 73 1.60 -4.02 7.63
CA LEU A 73 2.55 -5.05 8.05
C LEU A 73 4.00 -4.57 7.94
N ILE A 74 4.37 -3.93 6.83
CA ILE A 74 5.71 -3.35 6.66
C ILE A 74 5.99 -2.28 7.73
N SER A 75 5.02 -1.39 7.98
CA SER A 75 5.12 -0.38 9.03
C SER A 75 5.34 -1.02 10.40
N TYR A 76 4.58 -2.08 10.71
CA TYR A 76 4.72 -2.83 11.96
C TYR A 76 6.10 -3.48 12.09
N VAL A 77 6.60 -4.12 11.03
CA VAL A 77 7.92 -4.75 11.02
C VAL A 77 9.00 -3.70 11.28
N ILE A 78 9.00 -2.58 10.54
CA ILE A 78 9.99 -1.49 10.70
C ILE A 78 10.00 -0.97 12.14
N LEU A 79 8.82 -0.71 12.73
CA LEU A 79 8.71 -0.23 14.11
C LEU A 79 9.11 -1.28 15.16
N SER A 80 9.05 -2.56 14.81
CA SER A 80 9.41 -3.68 15.69
C SER A 80 10.90 -3.99 15.69
N ILE A 81 11.66 -3.55 14.68
CA ILE A 81 13.10 -3.79 14.55
C ILE A 81 13.90 -3.36 15.80
N PRO A 82 13.74 -2.14 16.36
CA PRO A 82 14.50 -1.71 17.54
C PRO A 82 14.20 -2.54 18.79
N ARG A 83 13.01 -3.16 18.87
CA ARG A 83 12.59 -3.97 20.03
C ARG A 83 13.26 -5.34 20.05
N HIS A 84 13.58 -5.89 18.88
CA HIS A 84 14.15 -7.23 18.74
C HIS A 84 15.69 -7.24 18.71
N MET A 85 16.32 -6.08 18.48
CA MET A 85 17.76 -5.96 18.55
C MET A 85 18.24 -5.68 19.98
N ARG A 86 19.13 -6.55 20.49
CA ARG A 86 19.89 -6.29 21.71
C ARG A 86 21.09 -5.41 21.36
N ILE A 87 20.96 -4.10 21.58
CA ILE A 87 22.04 -3.14 21.42
C ILE A 87 22.55 -2.78 22.81
N GLU A 88 23.84 -3.03 23.07
CA GLU A 88 24.47 -2.73 24.36
C GLU A 88 24.65 -1.22 24.59
N ASN A 89 24.80 -0.45 23.51
CA ASN A 89 24.94 1.00 23.55
C ASN A 89 23.57 1.70 23.48
N LYS A 90 23.22 2.44 24.54
CA LYS A 90 21.94 3.17 24.63
C LYS A 90 21.78 4.25 23.56
N GLU A 91 22.87 4.93 23.19
CA GLU A 91 22.84 6.04 22.23
C GLU A 91 22.58 5.53 20.80
N GLU A 92 23.24 4.45 20.39
CA GLU A 92 22.99 3.77 19.10
C GLU A 92 21.55 3.21 19.02
N ALA A 93 21.04 2.68 20.13
CA ALA A 93 19.67 2.17 20.20
C ALA A 93 18.63 3.29 20.00
N GLU A 94 18.88 4.49 20.53
CA GLU A 94 18.01 5.64 20.37
C GLU A 94 18.03 6.17 18.93
N HIS A 95 19.21 6.31 18.33
CA HIS A 95 19.34 6.70 16.92
C HIS A 95 18.63 5.73 15.97
N LEU A 96 18.78 4.41 16.20
CA LEU A 96 18.08 3.40 15.41
C LEU A 96 16.57 3.52 15.55
N ARG A 97 16.06 3.79 16.76
CA ARG A 97 14.64 3.94 17.02
C ARG A 97 14.05 5.16 16.30
N ILE A 98 14.78 6.27 16.29
CA ILE A 98 14.40 7.49 15.55
C ILE A 98 14.40 7.22 14.05
N ALA A 99 15.44 6.60 13.51
CA ALA A 99 15.53 6.24 12.09
C ALA A 99 14.37 5.33 11.66
N CYS A 100 14.08 4.27 12.43
CA CYS A 100 12.95 3.38 12.12
C CYS A 100 11.61 4.11 12.17
N ARG A 101 11.41 5.04 13.12
CA ARG A 101 10.20 5.87 13.17
C ARG A 101 10.06 6.73 11.92
N ILE A 102 11.11 7.42 11.49
CA ILE A 102 11.10 8.27 10.29
C ILE A 102 10.77 7.43 9.05
N ILE A 103 11.43 6.28 8.91
CA ILE A 103 11.22 5.40 7.75
C ILE A 103 9.79 4.83 7.72
N ALA A 104 9.22 4.50 8.89
CA ALA A 104 7.86 3.98 8.99
C ALA A 104 6.77 5.01 8.62
N ILE A 105 7.07 6.32 8.62
CA ILE A 105 6.10 7.36 8.21
C ILE A 105 5.62 7.11 6.78
N LEU A 106 6.54 6.72 5.88
CA LEU A 106 6.24 6.54 4.46
C LEU A 106 5.18 5.45 4.21
N PRO A 107 5.34 4.19 4.68
CA PRO A 107 4.31 3.18 4.49
C PRO A 107 3.03 3.46 5.28
N ILE A 108 3.09 4.10 6.46
CA ILE A 108 1.89 4.52 7.21
C ILE A 108 1.08 5.54 6.39
N PHE A 109 1.74 6.55 5.85
CA PHE A 109 1.10 7.56 5.00
C PHE A 109 0.51 6.93 3.74
N GLY A 110 1.21 5.97 3.13
CA GLY A 110 0.70 5.17 2.02
C GLY A 110 -0.58 4.43 2.39
N ALA A 111 -0.60 3.70 3.51
CA ALA A 111 -1.77 2.96 3.96
C ALA A 111 -2.98 3.87 4.19
N ILE A 112 -2.78 5.03 4.82
CA ILE A 112 -3.82 6.05 5.02
C ILE A 112 -4.32 6.58 3.67
N SER A 113 -3.41 6.91 2.75
CA SER A 113 -3.76 7.44 1.43
C SER A 113 -4.61 6.45 0.62
N PHE A 114 -4.27 5.16 0.65
CA PHE A 114 -5.07 4.12 0.00
C PHE A 114 -6.41 3.89 0.68
N ALA A 115 -6.49 3.97 2.00
CA ALA A 115 -7.76 3.86 2.71
C ALA A 115 -8.71 5.01 2.33
N VAL A 116 -8.21 6.25 2.31
CA VAL A 116 -8.98 7.43 1.90
C VAL A 116 -9.35 7.35 0.41
N GLY A 117 -8.40 6.96 -0.46
CA GLY A 117 -8.65 6.79 -1.89
C GLY A 117 -9.70 5.72 -2.18
N GLY A 118 -9.63 4.57 -1.52
CA GLY A 118 -10.62 3.50 -1.66
C GLY A 118 -12.01 3.92 -1.20
N LEU A 119 -12.12 4.70 -0.11
CA LEU A 119 -13.38 5.30 0.32
C LEU A 119 -13.93 6.27 -0.72
N PHE A 120 -13.08 7.10 -1.32
CA PHE A 120 -13.49 8.03 -2.37
C PHE A 120 -13.98 7.27 -3.62
N ASP A 121 -13.27 6.22 -4.03
CA ASP A 121 -13.67 5.36 -5.16
C ASP A 121 -15.05 4.70 -4.90
N MET A 122 -15.31 4.20 -3.69
CA MET A 122 -16.63 3.66 -3.29
C MET A 122 -17.74 4.70 -3.44
N VAL A 123 -17.51 5.92 -2.93
CA VAL A 123 -18.51 7.00 -2.97
C VAL A 123 -18.78 7.44 -4.40
N MET A 124 -17.75 7.55 -5.24
CA MET A 124 -17.91 7.92 -6.64
C MET A 124 -18.65 6.84 -7.42
N LEU A 125 -18.32 5.57 -7.20
CA LEU A 125 -19.06 4.45 -7.80
C LEU A 125 -20.54 4.48 -7.39
N ALA A 126 -20.83 4.64 -6.10
CA ALA A 126 -22.22 4.74 -5.62
C ALA A 126 -22.99 5.91 -6.23
N ARG A 127 -22.35 7.07 -6.43
CA ARG A 127 -22.95 8.22 -7.11
C ARG A 127 -23.17 7.98 -8.60
N SER A 128 -22.28 7.26 -9.28
CA SER A 128 -22.42 6.98 -10.72
C SER A 128 -23.55 5.99 -11.04
N LEU A 129 -23.98 5.21 -10.05
CA LEU A 129 -25.01 4.18 -10.18
C LEU A 129 -26.42 4.66 -9.79
N ASN A 130 -26.53 5.89 -9.29
CA ASN A 130 -27.76 6.47 -8.72
C ASN A 130 -28.19 7.67 -9.55
#